data_AF-A0A968Z8S7-F1
#
_entry.id   AF-A0A968Z8S7-F1
#
_cell.length_a   1.000
_cell.length_b   1.000
_cell.length_c   1.000
_cell.angle_alpha   90.00
_cell.angle_beta   90.00
_cell.angle_gamma   90.00
#
_symmetry.space_group_name_H-M   'P 1'
#
loop_
_entity.id
_entity.type
_entity.pdbx_description
1 polymer ?
#
loop_
_entity_poly.entity_id
_entity_poly.type
_entity_poly.pdbx_seq_one_letter_code
_entity_poly.pdbx_strand_id
1 'polypeptide(L)'
;MSRLSISLSDSLPTLPKTGMPVTIITGFLGSGKTTLLNHILENKQGLKVAVLVNEFGDINIDSQLLVSTQEDMLELSNGCICCTINDSLVEAVYQILEREDRIDYLIIETTGLADPFPIILTFLATELKYLTDLDSIITLVDSETFTPEHFESDIALRQIKYGDIIVLNKNLIELMRKKIKELE
;
A
#
# COMPACT_ATOMS: atom_id res chain seq x y z
N MET A 1 41.11 0.08 16.81
CA MET A 1 39.65 0.09 16.66
C MET A 1 39.33 0.56 15.25
N SER A 2 39.25 -0.37 14.30
CA SER A 2 38.99 -0.09 12.88
C SER A 2 37.49 0.12 12.67
N ARG A 3 37.09 1.29 12.16
CA ARG A 3 35.73 1.54 11.68
C ARG A 3 35.50 0.70 10.42
N LEU A 4 34.51 -0.19 10.45
CA LEU A 4 33.94 -0.77 9.24
C LEU A 4 33.00 0.28 8.62
N SER A 5 33.43 0.87 7.52
CA SER A 5 32.55 1.57 6.57
C SER A 5 32.09 0.55 5.53
N ILE A 6 30.85 0.07 5.65
CA ILE A 6 30.20 -0.72 4.60
C ILE A 6 29.34 0.26 3.80
N SER A 7 29.78 0.61 2.60
CA SER A 7 28.94 1.29 1.61
C SER A 7 27.97 0.27 1.03
N LEU A 8 26.71 0.34 1.44
CA LEU A 8 25.63 -0.58 1.05
C LEU A 8 25.17 -0.43 -0.43
N SER A 9 25.94 0.24 -1.30
CA SER A 9 25.47 0.58 -2.65
C SER A 9 25.85 -0.40 -3.78
N ASP A 10 26.83 -1.29 -3.59
CA ASP A 10 27.53 -1.88 -4.76
C ASP A 10 27.39 -3.40 -4.93
N SER A 11 26.51 -4.11 -4.20
CA SER A 11 26.49 -5.58 -4.28
C SER A 11 25.14 -6.28 -4.24
N LEU A 12 24.03 -5.59 -4.52
CA LEU A 12 22.80 -6.28 -4.87
C LEU A 12 22.67 -6.26 -6.39
N PRO A 13 22.73 -7.40 -7.08
CA PRO A 13 22.41 -7.43 -8.50
C PRO A 13 20.97 -6.93 -8.64
N THR A 14 20.79 -5.74 -9.21
CA THR A 14 19.49 -5.22 -9.59
C THR A 14 19.00 -6.11 -10.73
N LEU A 15 18.28 -7.18 -10.38
CA LEU A 15 17.43 -7.89 -11.32
C LEU A 15 16.55 -6.83 -11.97
N PRO A 16 16.44 -6.76 -13.30
CA PRO A 16 15.52 -5.83 -13.94
C PRO A 16 14.13 -6.12 -13.39
N LYS A 17 13.57 -5.18 -12.64
CA LYS A 17 12.18 -5.19 -12.18
C LYS A 17 11.31 -5.08 -13.42
N THR A 18 10.95 -6.22 -14.02
CA THR A 18 10.11 -6.28 -15.21
C THR A 18 8.65 -6.43 -14.77
N GLY A 19 7.80 -5.46 -15.14
CA GLY A 19 6.37 -5.48 -14.81
C GLY A 19 5.87 -4.09 -14.45
N MET A 20 4.56 -3.91 -14.38
CA MET A 20 3.96 -2.70 -13.83
C MET A 20 4.26 -2.64 -12.31
N PRO A 21 4.90 -1.58 -11.79
CA PRO A 21 5.21 -1.46 -10.37
C PRO A 21 3.93 -1.27 -9.55
N VAL A 22 3.88 -1.95 -8.39
CA VAL A 22 2.73 -1.99 -7.48
C VAL A 22 3.17 -1.59 -6.08
N THR A 23 2.55 -0.56 -5.51
CA THR A 23 2.70 -0.24 -4.07
C THR A 23 1.43 -0.59 -3.32
N ILE A 24 1.57 -1.22 -2.16
CA ILE A 24 0.49 -1.44 -1.21
C ILE A 24 0.60 -0.37 -0.10
N ILE A 25 -0.45 0.41 0.10
CA ILE A 25 -0.59 1.34 1.23
C ILE A 25 -1.50 0.69 2.27
N THR A 26 -0.97 0.41 3.45
CA THR A 26 -1.67 -0.21 4.57
C THR A 26 -1.45 0.54 5.87
N GLY A 27 -2.09 0.11 6.95
CA GLY A 27 -2.03 0.73 8.27
C GLY A 27 -3.39 0.88 8.92
N PHE A 28 -3.41 1.00 10.26
CA PHE A 28 -4.63 0.93 11.06
C PHE A 28 -5.63 2.07 10.75
N LEU A 29 -6.88 2.01 11.25
CA LEU A 29 -7.88 3.05 10.97
C LEU A 29 -7.37 4.44 11.42
N GLY A 30 -7.68 5.47 10.63
CA GLY A 30 -7.30 6.84 10.96
C GLY A 30 -5.82 7.19 10.84
N SER A 31 -4.98 6.26 10.36
CA SER A 31 -3.53 6.47 10.13
C SER A 31 -3.19 7.47 9.01
N GLY A 32 -4.17 7.86 8.19
CA GLY A 32 -4.00 8.85 7.11
C GLY A 32 -3.67 8.26 5.73
N LYS A 33 -3.97 6.97 5.49
CA LYS A 33 -3.73 6.29 4.19
C LYS A 33 -4.31 7.06 3.01
N THR A 34 -5.61 7.36 3.04
CA THR A 34 -6.30 8.10 1.98
C THR A 34 -5.73 9.50 1.77
N THR A 35 -5.29 10.17 2.84
CA THR A 35 -4.61 11.47 2.73
C THR A 35 -3.28 11.35 1.99
N LEU A 36 -2.48 10.32 2.30
CA LEU A 36 -1.24 10.04 1.58
C LEU A 36 -1.52 9.69 0.11
N LEU A 37 -2.52 8.85 -0.15
CA LEU A 37 -2.91 8.48 -1.51
C LEU A 37 -3.24 9.72 -2.34
N ASN A 38 -4.11 10.59 -1.84
CA ASN A 38 -4.47 11.84 -2.52
C ASN A 38 -3.25 12.72 -2.77
N HIS A 39 -2.37 12.84 -1.77
CA HIS A 39 -1.12 13.59 -1.93
C HIS A 39 -0.23 13.01 -3.03
N ILE A 40 -0.13 11.68 -3.15
CA ILE A 40 0.62 11.02 -4.24
C ILE A 40 0.00 11.34 -5.60
N LEU A 41 -1.33 11.24 -5.72
CA LEU A 41 -2.05 11.49 -6.97
C LEU A 41 -1.95 12.96 -7.44
N GLU A 42 -1.96 13.91 -6.51
CA GLU A 42 -1.73 15.33 -6.81
C GLU A 42 -0.30 15.61 -7.28
N ASN A 43 0.67 14.80 -6.82
CA ASN A 43 2.11 15.01 -7.04
C ASN A 43 2.74 13.97 -7.97
N LYS A 44 1.95 13.25 -8.77
CA LYS A 44 2.38 12.13 -9.61
C LYS A 44 3.24 12.48 -10.83
N GLN A 45 3.66 13.75 -10.98
CA GLN A 45 4.60 14.23 -12.01
C GLN A 45 4.26 13.79 -13.46
N GLY A 46 2.97 13.69 -13.79
CA GLY A 46 2.50 13.29 -15.13
C GLY A 46 2.40 11.78 -15.37
N LEU A 47 2.69 10.94 -14.36
CA LEU A 47 2.51 9.49 -14.44
C LEU A 47 1.02 9.12 -14.50
N LYS A 48 0.69 8.11 -15.28
CA LYS A 48 -0.62 7.44 -15.29
C LYS A 48 -0.66 6.42 -14.16
N VAL A 49 -1.26 6.81 -13.04
CA VAL A 49 -1.37 5.97 -11.84
C VAL A 49 -2.79 5.39 -11.77
N ALA A 50 -2.88 4.07 -11.65
CA ALA A 50 -4.12 3.39 -11.29
C ALA A 50 -4.16 3.15 -9.77
N VAL A 51 -5.35 3.23 -9.20
CA VAL A 51 -5.57 3.01 -7.77
C VAL A 51 -6.70 2.00 -7.59
N LEU A 52 -6.45 0.99 -6.75
CA LEU A 52 -7.49 0.07 -6.28
C LEU A 52 -7.59 0.20 -4.76
N VAL A 53 -8.81 0.38 -4.26
CA VAL A 53 -9.11 0.40 -2.82
C VAL A 53 -9.74 -0.94 -2.47
N ASN A 54 -9.08 -1.72 -1.62
CA ASN A 54 -9.52 -3.07 -1.27
C ASN A 54 -10.20 -3.12 0.11
N GLU A 55 -11.52 -3.28 0.12
CA GLU A 55 -12.34 -3.56 1.30
C GLU A 55 -12.58 -5.07 1.52
N PHE A 56 -12.25 -5.59 2.70
CA PHE A 56 -12.57 -6.99 3.08
C PHE A 56 -13.94 -7.03 3.77
N GLY A 57 -14.87 -7.86 3.28
CA GLY A 57 -16.07 -8.28 4.06
C GLY A 57 -17.35 -8.52 3.25
N ASP A 58 -17.58 -7.75 2.22
CA ASP A 58 -18.60 -7.94 1.18
C ASP A 58 -18.16 -6.99 0.08
N ILE A 59 -18.25 -7.43 -1.17
CA ILE A 59 -17.83 -6.64 -2.32
C ILE A 59 -18.85 -5.51 -2.51
N ASN A 60 -18.71 -4.45 -1.73
CA ASN A 60 -19.20 -3.13 -2.10
C ASN A 60 -17.98 -2.40 -2.65
N ILE A 61 -17.85 -2.49 -3.97
CA ILE A 61 -16.82 -1.77 -4.70
C ILE A 61 -17.25 -0.29 -4.68
N ASP A 62 -16.96 0.41 -3.59
CA ASP A 62 -16.81 1.87 -3.63
C ASP A 62 -15.55 2.17 -4.46
N SER A 63 -15.67 1.93 -5.78
CA SER A 63 -14.64 2.10 -6.80
C SER A 63 -14.48 3.58 -7.12
N GLN A 64 -13.89 4.34 -6.20
CA GLN A 64 -13.30 5.61 -6.62
C GLN A 64 -11.96 5.33 -7.31
N LEU A 65 -12.07 4.94 -8.58
CA LEU A 65 -10.94 4.91 -9.51
C LEU A 65 -10.56 6.36 -9.79
N LEU A 66 -9.72 6.95 -8.92
CA LEU A 66 -9.29 8.34 -9.02
C LEU A 66 -8.24 8.48 -10.12
N VAL A 67 -8.71 8.50 -11.37
CA VAL A 67 -7.89 8.96 -12.49
C VAL A 67 -7.70 10.46 -12.32
N SER A 68 -6.53 10.84 -11.81
CA SER A 68 -6.14 12.23 -11.61
C SER A 68 -5.75 12.87 -12.95
N THR A 69 -6.74 13.02 -13.81
CA THR A 69 -6.88 14.02 -14.88
C THR A 69 -8.38 14.06 -15.16
N GLN A 70 -8.97 15.21 -15.43
CA GLN A 70 -10.42 15.45 -15.51
C GLN A 70 -11.20 14.64 -16.58
N GLU A 71 -10.60 13.65 -17.21
CA GLU A 71 -11.24 12.74 -18.16
C GLU A 71 -10.79 11.31 -17.80
N ASP A 72 -11.77 10.40 -17.66
CA ASP A 72 -11.63 8.94 -17.44
C ASP A 72 -11.64 8.37 -16.01
N MET A 73 -12.47 8.91 -15.12
CA MET A 73 -12.92 8.14 -13.93
C MET A 73 -13.86 7.02 -14.39
N LEU A 74 -13.49 5.75 -14.22
CA LEU A 74 -14.36 4.61 -14.44
C LEU A 74 -14.61 3.87 -13.12
N GLU A 75 -15.85 3.92 -12.64
CA GLU A 75 -16.38 3.02 -11.62
C GLU A 75 -16.55 1.63 -12.23
N LEU A 76 -15.83 0.63 -11.69
CA LEU A 76 -16.03 -0.77 -12.06
C LEU A 76 -16.98 -1.38 -11.03
N SER A 77 -18.24 -1.55 -11.42
CA SER A 77 -19.26 -2.23 -10.62
C SER A 77 -19.52 -3.64 -11.13
N ASN A 78 -19.58 -4.56 -10.16
CA ASN A 78 -20.13 -5.94 -10.18
C ASN A 78 -19.14 -7.11 -10.30
N GLY A 79 -19.21 -7.99 -9.28
CA GLY A 79 -18.74 -9.38 -9.37
C GLY A 79 -18.57 -10.06 -8.00
N CYS A 80 -19.58 -10.77 -7.51
CA CYS A 80 -19.39 -11.75 -6.44
C CYS A 80 -18.89 -13.08 -7.01
N ILE A 81 -17.94 -13.74 -6.32
CA ILE A 81 -18.02 -15.14 -5.86
C ILE A 81 -16.70 -15.51 -5.12
N CYS A 82 -16.90 -16.16 -3.97
CA CYS A 82 -15.94 -16.78 -3.07
C CYS A 82 -14.93 -17.73 -3.76
N CYS A 83 -13.63 -17.56 -3.47
CA CYS A 83 -12.67 -18.60 -3.08
C CYS A 83 -11.34 -17.94 -2.63
N THR A 84 -10.49 -18.72 -1.95
CA THR A 84 -9.22 -18.28 -1.34
C THR A 84 -8.19 -17.91 -2.41
N ILE A 85 -7.53 -16.76 -2.25
CA ILE A 85 -6.84 -15.92 -3.27
C ILE A 85 -7.85 -14.96 -3.92
N ASN A 86 -7.52 -13.66 -3.93
CA ASN A 86 -8.45 -12.59 -4.28
C ASN A 86 -8.64 -12.53 -5.82
N ASP A 87 -9.42 -13.47 -6.37
CA ASP A 87 -9.66 -13.61 -7.82
C ASP A 87 -10.19 -12.29 -8.43
N SER A 88 -11.02 -11.55 -7.70
CA SER A 88 -11.51 -10.24 -8.15
C SER A 88 -10.40 -9.18 -8.24
N LEU A 89 -9.42 -9.20 -7.33
CA LEU A 89 -8.23 -8.34 -7.45
C LEU A 89 -7.38 -8.74 -8.66
N VAL A 90 -7.23 -10.04 -8.92
CA VAL A 90 -6.50 -10.53 -10.10
C VAL A 90 -7.15 -10.02 -11.39
N GLU A 91 -8.46 -10.17 -11.52
CA GLU A 91 -9.24 -9.67 -12.66
C GLU A 91 -9.13 -8.16 -12.83
N ALA A 92 -9.25 -7.39 -11.74
CA ALA A 92 -9.11 -5.93 -11.78
C ALA A 92 -7.72 -5.50 -12.27
N VAL A 93 -6.65 -6.18 -11.83
CA VAL A 93 -5.28 -5.90 -12.30
C VAL A 93 -5.12 -6.27 -13.77
N TYR A 94 -5.69 -7.38 -14.24
CA TYR A 94 -5.68 -7.72 -15.66
C TYR A 94 -6.37 -6.66 -16.52
N GLN A 95 -7.54 -6.17 -16.12
CA GLN A 95 -8.24 -5.10 -16.84
C GLN A 95 -7.40 -3.83 -16.93
N ILE A 96 -6.62 -3.50 -15.90
CA ILE A 96 -5.69 -2.37 -15.92
C ILE A 96 -4.53 -2.62 -16.90
N LEU A 97 -3.98 -3.83 -16.92
CA LEU A 97 -2.86 -4.22 -17.79
C LEU A 97 -3.25 -4.28 -19.27
N GLU A 98 -4.51 -4.61 -19.59
CA GLU A 98 -5.03 -4.74 -20.95
C GLU A 98 -5.42 -3.40 -21.60
N ARG A 99 -5.35 -2.27 -20.87
CA ARG A 99 -5.68 -0.95 -21.42
C ARG A 99 -4.75 -0.58 -22.57
N GLU A 100 -5.34 -0.01 -23.63
CA GLU A 100 -4.57 0.60 -24.73
C GLU A 100 -3.70 1.75 -24.21
N ASP A 101 -4.26 2.57 -23.32
CA ASP A 101 -3.53 3.56 -22.57
C ASP A 101 -2.79 2.91 -21.40
N ARG A 102 -1.49 2.67 -21.61
CA ARG A 102 -0.61 2.04 -20.63
C ARG A 102 -0.59 2.83 -19.30
N ILE A 103 -0.82 2.12 -18.21
CA ILE A 103 -0.65 2.60 -16.83
C ILE A 103 0.82 2.43 -16.42
N ASP A 104 1.37 3.46 -15.78
CA ASP A 104 2.77 3.50 -15.35
C ASP A 104 2.96 2.89 -13.96
N TYR A 105 1.96 3.00 -13.09
CA TYR A 105 2.06 2.62 -11.67
C TYR A 105 0.70 2.21 -11.10
N LEU A 106 0.69 1.19 -10.23
CA LEU A 106 -0.50 0.74 -9.50
C LEU A 106 -0.33 0.95 -8.00
N ILE A 107 -1.33 1.55 -7.37
CA ILE A 107 -1.41 1.67 -5.91
C ILE A 107 -2.60 0.87 -5.40
N ILE A 108 -2.37 0.04 -4.38
CA ILE A 108 -3.41 -0.68 -3.65
C ILE A 108 -3.56 -0.06 -2.26
N GLU A 109 -4.67 0.61 -1.97
CA GLU A 109 -5.00 1.01 -0.59
C GLU A 109 -5.79 -0.11 0.09
N THR A 110 -5.34 -0.55 1.26
CA THR A 110 -6.08 -1.51 2.09
C THR A 110 -6.94 -0.77 3.11
N THR A 111 -8.05 -1.36 3.57
CA THR A 111 -8.76 -0.80 4.74
C THR A 111 -7.89 -0.81 5.98
N GLY A 112 -8.31 -0.03 6.99
CA GLY A 112 -7.61 0.01 8.28
C GLY A 112 -7.64 -1.30 9.07
N LEU A 113 -8.51 -2.23 8.72
CA LEU A 113 -8.67 -3.54 9.37
C LEU A 113 -8.25 -4.70 8.46
N ALA A 114 -7.71 -4.42 7.28
CA ALA A 114 -7.28 -5.45 6.35
C ALA A 114 -5.90 -6.01 6.78
N ASP A 115 -5.78 -7.34 6.71
CA ASP A 115 -4.47 -8.00 6.66
C ASP A 115 -3.89 -7.79 5.25
N PRO A 116 -2.68 -7.22 5.10
CA PRO A 116 -2.07 -7.04 3.78
C PRO A 116 -1.58 -8.36 3.17
N PHE A 117 -1.39 -9.42 3.96
CA PHE A 117 -0.80 -10.68 3.50
C PHE A 117 -1.52 -11.33 2.31
N PRO A 118 -2.85 -11.46 2.28
CA PRO A 118 -3.54 -12.03 1.12
C PRO A 118 -3.33 -11.21 -0.16
N ILE A 119 -3.25 -9.88 -0.06
CA ILE A 119 -3.01 -8.98 -1.19
C ILE A 119 -1.58 -9.19 -1.71
N ILE A 120 -0.60 -9.25 -0.81
CA ILE A 120 0.80 -9.55 -1.14
C ILE A 120 0.89 -10.90 -1.87
N LEU A 121 0.22 -11.93 -1.35
CA LEU A 121 0.19 -13.24 -2.00
C LEU A 121 -0.44 -13.20 -3.39
N THR A 122 -1.44 -12.37 -3.64
CA THR A 122 -1.99 -12.21 -4.99
C THR A 122 -0.91 -11.80 -5.99
N PHE A 123 -0.02 -10.87 -5.64
CA PHE A 123 1.06 -10.43 -6.54
C PHE A 123 2.23 -11.41 -6.61
N LEU A 124 2.48 -12.22 -5.57
CA LEU A 124 3.64 -13.12 -5.52
C LEU A 124 3.33 -14.57 -5.93
N ALA A 125 2.10 -15.03 -5.75
CA ALA A 125 1.71 -16.43 -5.90
C ALA A 125 0.81 -16.70 -7.11
N THR A 126 0.31 -15.67 -7.79
CA THR A 126 -0.48 -15.81 -9.03
C THR A 126 0.37 -15.48 -10.26
N GLU A 127 -0.24 -15.56 -11.45
CA GLU A 127 0.39 -15.15 -12.72
C GLU A 127 0.76 -13.65 -12.75
N LEU A 128 0.17 -12.81 -11.88
CA LEU A 128 0.54 -11.40 -11.76
C LEU A 128 2.03 -11.19 -11.44
N LYS A 129 2.69 -12.16 -10.80
CA LYS A 129 4.12 -12.09 -10.48
C LYS A 129 5.03 -11.96 -11.71
N TYR A 130 4.52 -12.29 -12.90
CA TYR A 130 5.26 -12.16 -14.16
C TYR A 130 4.92 -10.87 -14.92
N LEU A 131 3.85 -10.18 -14.52
CA LEU A 131 3.30 -8.99 -15.19
C LEU A 131 3.47 -7.71 -14.37
N THR A 132 3.69 -7.87 -13.07
CA THR A 132 3.78 -6.79 -12.08
C THR A 132 5.05 -6.96 -11.25
N ASP A 133 5.51 -5.86 -10.67
CA ASP A 133 6.57 -5.84 -9.67
C ASP A 133 6.00 -5.28 -8.36
N LEU A 134 5.91 -6.10 -7.31
CA LEU A 134 5.52 -5.61 -5.99
C LEU A 134 6.66 -4.76 -5.43
N ASP A 135 6.52 -3.45 -5.59
CA ASP A 135 7.59 -2.47 -5.41
C ASP A 135 7.81 -2.14 -3.94
N SER A 136 6.74 -1.80 -3.21
CA SER A 136 6.82 -1.50 -1.78
C SER A 136 5.49 -1.70 -1.05
N ILE A 137 5.57 -2.08 0.22
CA ILE A 137 4.48 -2.07 1.17
C ILE A 137 4.72 -0.92 2.16
N ILE A 138 3.93 0.15 2.03
CA ILE A 138 3.99 1.33 2.88
C ILE A 138 2.95 1.19 3.98
N THR A 139 3.40 1.19 5.24
CA THR A 139 2.54 1.10 6.42
C THR A 139 2.47 2.43 7.15
N LEU A 140 1.28 3.00 7.25
CA LEU A 140 1.03 4.21 8.01
C LEU A 140 0.64 3.87 9.44
N VAL A 141 1.29 4.51 10.39
CA VAL A 141 1.01 4.38 11.81
C VAL A 141 0.71 5.77 12.35
N ASP A 142 -0.46 5.94 12.97
CA ASP A 142 -0.78 7.16 13.70
C ASP A 142 0.02 7.22 15.00
N SER A 143 1.04 8.08 15.03
CA SER A 143 1.89 8.19 16.23
C SER A 143 1.15 8.67 17.48
N GLU A 144 0.04 9.39 17.35
CA GLU A 144 -0.70 9.93 18.51
C GLU A 144 -1.60 8.88 19.17
N THR A 145 -2.20 8.01 18.36
CA THR A 145 -3.22 7.06 18.83
C THR A 145 -2.73 5.62 18.90
N PHE A 146 -1.59 5.30 18.30
CA PHE A 146 -1.04 3.94 18.34
C PHE A 146 -0.46 3.63 19.73
N THR A 147 -1.26 2.96 20.55
CA THR A 147 -0.92 2.52 21.91
C THR A 147 -0.37 1.09 21.93
N PRO A 148 0.26 0.63 23.03
CA PRO A 148 0.65 -0.77 23.21
C PRO A 148 -0.48 -1.78 22.97
N GLU A 149 -1.72 -1.42 23.27
CA GLU A 149 -2.92 -2.25 23.04
C GLU A 149 -3.14 -2.57 21.55
N HIS A 150 -2.69 -1.69 20.65
CA HIS A 150 -2.76 -1.97 19.22
C HIS A 150 -1.79 -3.10 18.81
N PHE A 151 -0.70 -3.33 19.54
CA PHE A 151 0.16 -4.50 19.31
C PHE A 151 -0.49 -5.82 19.74
N GLU A 152 -1.59 -5.79 20.50
CA GLU A 152 -2.41 -6.97 20.80
C GLU A 152 -3.33 -7.33 19.63
N SER A 153 -3.54 -6.41 18.67
CA SER A 153 -4.24 -6.71 17.43
C SER A 153 -3.30 -7.42 16.44
N ASP A 154 -3.62 -8.67 16.13
CA ASP A 154 -2.90 -9.45 15.11
C ASP A 154 -2.83 -8.72 13.76
N ILE A 155 -3.88 -7.98 13.40
CA ILE A 155 -3.95 -7.23 12.15
C ILE A 155 -2.96 -6.06 12.15
N ALA A 156 -2.96 -5.22 13.19
CA ALA A 156 -2.05 -4.10 13.28
C ALA A 156 -0.58 -4.56 13.30
N LEU A 157 -0.29 -5.67 13.99
CA LEU A 157 1.04 -6.26 14.01
C LEU A 157 1.45 -6.79 12.62
N ARG A 158 0.55 -7.44 11.88
CA ARG A 158 0.82 -7.89 10.51
C ARG A 158 1.03 -6.73 9.55
N GLN A 159 0.23 -5.66 9.65
CA GLN A 159 0.43 -4.44 8.86
C GLN A 159 1.85 -3.89 9.03
N ILE A 160 2.32 -3.73 10.28
CA ILE A 160 3.70 -3.28 10.55
C ILE A 160 4.73 -4.32 10.07
N LYS A 161 4.50 -5.61 10.33
CA LYS A 161 5.46 -6.68 10.03
C LYS A 161 5.75 -6.82 8.53
N TYR A 162 4.75 -6.62 7.68
CA TYR A 162 4.91 -6.73 6.23
C TYR A 162 5.31 -5.42 5.55
N GLY A 163 5.35 -4.30 6.28
CA GLY A 163 5.76 -3.01 5.73
C GLY A 163 7.26 -2.94 5.44
N ASP A 164 7.62 -2.59 4.21
CA ASP A 164 8.99 -2.20 3.84
C ASP A 164 9.32 -0.80 4.37
N ILE A 165 8.33 0.09 4.34
CA ILE A 165 8.44 1.47 4.80
C ILE A 165 7.35 1.72 5.84
N ILE A 166 7.75 2.12 7.05
CA ILE A 166 6.83 2.52 8.12
C ILE A 166 6.82 4.04 8.23
N VAL A 167 5.67 4.64 7.96
CA VAL A 167 5.44 6.07 8.06
C VAL A 167 4.74 6.36 9.39
N LEU A 168 5.49 6.96 10.32
CA LEU A 168 4.92 7.51 11.55
C LEU A 168 4.25 8.84 11.24
N ASN A 169 2.93 8.84 11.12
CA ASN A 169 2.13 10.00 10.77
C ASN A 169 1.62 10.75 12.01
N LYS A 170 1.14 11.99 11.82
CA LYS A 170 0.67 12.94 12.85
C LYS A 170 1.78 13.43 13.79
N ASN A 171 1.45 14.14 14.88
CA ASN A 171 2.41 14.94 15.65
C ASN A 171 3.40 14.13 16.50
N LEU A 172 4.25 13.35 15.84
CA LEU A 172 5.34 12.59 16.48
C LEU A 172 6.23 13.50 17.35
N ILE A 173 6.53 14.72 16.86
CA ILE A 173 7.35 15.69 17.58
C ILE A 173 6.69 16.13 18.89
N GLU A 174 5.38 16.39 18.87
CA GLU A 174 4.66 16.82 20.06
C GLU A 174 4.51 15.68 21.07
N LEU A 175 4.26 14.46 20.59
CA LEU A 175 4.25 13.26 21.42
C LEU A 175 5.60 13.03 22.11
N MET A 176 6.71 13.14 21.37
CA MET A 176 8.05 13.02 21.94
C MET A 176 8.30 14.08 23.02
N ARG A 177 7.89 15.33 22.79
CA ARG A 177 7.99 16.40 23.78
C ARG A 177 7.20 16.11 25.07
N LYS A 178 5.99 15.53 24.95
CA LYS A 178 5.18 15.13 26.12
C LYS A 178 5.88 14.02 26.92
N LYS A 179 6.35 12.96 26.24
CA LYS A 179 7.06 11.84 26.90
C LYS A 179 8.37 12.26 27.56
N ILE A 180 9.12 13.19 26.97
CA ILE A 180 10.35 13.70 27.59
C ILE A 180 10.03 14.40 28.92
N LYS A 181 8.98 15.22 28.97
CA LYS A 181 8.55 15.90 30.21
C LYS A 181 8.07 14.94 31.30
N GLU A 182 7.56 13.76 30.95
CA GLU A 182 7.14 12.74 31.93
C GLU A 182 8.32 12.00 32.58
N LEU A 183 9.52 12.11 31.98
CA LEU A 183 10.75 11.49 32.47
C LEU A 183 11.63 12.47 33.28
N GLU A 184 11.30 13.76 33.28
CA GLU A 184 11.92 14.83 34.08
C GLU A 184 11.22 14.98 35.44
#